data_AF-A0A0R0IB80-F1
#
_entry.id   AF-A0A0R0IB80-F1
#
_cell.length_a   1.000
_cell.length_b   1.000
_cell.length_c   1.000
_cell.angle_alpha   90.00
_cell.angle_beta   90.00
_cell.angle_gamma   90.00
#
_symmetry.space_group_name_H-M   'P 1'
#
loop_
_entity.id
_entity.type
_entity.pdbx_description
1 polymer ?
#
loop_
_entity_poly.entity_id
_entity_poly.type
_entity_poly.pdbx_seq_one_letter_code
_entity_poly.pdbx_strand_id
1 'polypeptide(L)'
;MVTAARWIRRHCTTTLLDALHENPDFKIKIGWHSLGGGTAALLTMLREMKQFSSCTCVTFGPAACMTLELAEFRKPFITSTINGYDIVPTLSASSVHNFIYRVHAQRSD
;
A
#
# COMPACT_ATOMS: atom_id res chain seq x y z
N MET A 1 0.84 -8.33 5.20
CA MET A 1 1.33 -7.06 4.61
C MET A 1 1.95 -6.12 5.65
N VAL A 2 1.24 -5.73 6.73
CA VAL A 2 1.80 -4.80 7.76
C VAL A 2 3.13 -5.28 8.34
N THR A 3 3.25 -6.56 8.72
CA THR A 3 4.50 -7.13 9.24
C THR A 3 5.64 -7.03 8.24
N ALA A 4 5.37 -7.28 6.94
CA ALA A 4 6.36 -7.14 5.89
C ALA A 4 6.80 -5.68 5.71
N ALA A 5 5.87 -4.73 5.69
CA ALA A 5 6.19 -3.31 5.63
C ALA A 5 7.05 -2.86 6.84
N ARG A 6 6.72 -3.32 8.05
CA ARG A 6 7.51 -3.07 9.27
C ARG A 6 8.90 -3.69 9.20
N TRP A 7 9.01 -4.90 8.67
CA TRP A 7 10.28 -5.59 8.48
C TRP A 7 11.17 -4.83 7.50
N ILE A 8 10.65 -4.44 6.33
CA ILE A 8 11.38 -3.66 5.32
C ILE A 8 11.81 -2.33 5.91
N ARG A 9 10.90 -1.60 6.58
CA ARG A 9 11.25 -0.35 7.28
C ARG A 9 12.44 -0.56 8.21
N ARG A 10 12.41 -1.59 9.06
CA ARG A 10 13.47 -1.85 10.05
C ARG A 10 14.82 -2.12 9.40
N HIS A 11 14.87 -2.85 8.29
CA HIS A 11 16.12 -3.33 7.70
C HIS A 11 16.67 -2.41 6.61
N CYS A 12 15.83 -1.62 5.95
CA CYS A 12 16.26 -0.74 4.86
C CYS A 12 16.45 0.71 5.28
N THR A 13 15.97 1.14 6.46
CA THR A 13 16.04 2.56 6.86
C THR A 13 17.47 3.10 6.84
N THR A 14 18.43 2.40 7.44
CA THR A 14 19.83 2.86 7.50
C THR A 14 20.42 2.96 6.10
N THR A 15 20.33 1.89 5.31
CA THR A 15 20.81 1.86 3.92
C THR A 15 20.16 2.94 3.04
N LEU A 16 18.86 3.21 3.22
CA LEU A 16 18.17 4.26 2.47
C LEU A 16 18.59 5.67 2.91
N LEU A 17 18.89 5.87 4.19
CA LEU A 17 19.43 7.15 4.68
C LEU A 17 20.85 7.39 4.16
N ASP A 18 21.70 6.36 4.18
CA ASP A 18 23.06 6.43 3.64
C ASP A 18 23.03 6.76 2.15
N ALA A 19 22.18 6.06 1.38
CA ALA A 19 22.00 6.32 -0.05
C ALA A 19 21.48 7.74 -0.35
N LEU A 20 20.56 8.28 0.48
CA LEU A 20 20.09 9.66 0.36
C LEU A 20 21.16 10.69 0.74
N HIS A 21 22.04 10.36 1.68
CA HIS A 21 23.14 11.24 2.06
C HIS A 21 24.19 11.32 0.95
N GLU A 22 24.49 10.20 0.29
CA GLU A 22 25.37 10.14 -0.88
C GLU A 22 24.76 10.79 -2.13
N ASN A 23 23.41 10.83 -2.21
CA ASN A 23 22.68 11.31 -3.38
C ASN A 23 21.57 12.31 -2.97
N PRO A 24 21.93 13.56 -2.57
CA PRO A 24 20.98 14.52 -2.00
C PRO A 24 19.87 14.97 -2.96
N ASP A 25 20.10 14.90 -4.27
CA ASP A 25 19.11 15.27 -5.29
C ASP A 25 18.10 14.14 -5.59
N PHE A 26 18.34 12.94 -5.07
CA PHE A 26 17.52 11.77 -5.36
C PHE A 26 16.31 11.70 -4.41
N LYS A 27 15.25 11.06 -4.90
CA LYS A 27 14.04 10.81 -4.14
C LYS A 27 13.73 9.33 -4.12
N ILE A 28 13.24 8.84 -2.99
CA ILE A 28 12.82 7.45 -2.88
C ILE A 28 11.47 7.26 -3.58
N LYS A 29 11.37 6.21 -4.40
CA LYS A 29 10.13 5.75 -4.99
C LYS A 29 9.96 4.26 -4.70
N ILE A 30 8.87 3.92 -4.05
CA ILE A 30 8.51 2.53 -3.74
C ILE A 30 7.60 2.02 -4.85
N GLY A 31 7.81 0.81 -5.37
CA GLY A 31 6.84 0.25 -6.30
C GLY A 31 6.83 -1.26 -6.39
N TRP A 32 5.63 -1.83 -6.37
CA TRP A 32 5.37 -3.27 -6.27
C TRP A 32 3.99 -3.62 -6.87
N HIS A 33 3.70 -4.91 -7.08
CA HIS A 33 2.42 -5.38 -7.65
C HIS A 33 1.67 -6.32 -6.69
N SER A 34 0.36 -6.49 -6.87
CA SER A 34 -0.48 -7.45 -6.14
C SER A 34 -0.36 -7.30 -4.61
N LEU A 35 -0.11 -8.39 -3.88
CA LEU A 35 0.16 -8.38 -2.43
C LEU A 35 1.35 -7.48 -2.06
N GLY A 36 2.37 -7.44 -2.92
CA GLY A 36 3.51 -6.56 -2.78
C GLY A 36 3.11 -5.09 -2.89
N GLY A 37 2.18 -4.76 -3.79
CA GLY A 37 1.62 -3.42 -3.96
C GLY A 37 0.95 -2.90 -2.68
N GLY A 38 0.14 -3.75 -2.03
CA GLY A 38 -0.44 -3.40 -0.72
C GLY A 38 0.63 -3.20 0.37
N THR A 39 1.68 -4.02 0.35
CA THR A 39 2.83 -3.85 1.27
C THR A 39 3.60 -2.56 1.00
N ALA A 40 3.84 -2.22 -0.27
CA ALA A 40 4.47 -0.96 -0.69
C ALA A 40 3.65 0.26 -0.31
N ALA A 41 2.33 0.20 -0.46
CA ALA A 41 1.42 1.25 -0.03
C ALA A 41 1.50 1.48 1.49
N LEU A 42 1.54 0.41 2.29
CA LEU A 42 1.75 0.52 3.74
C LEU A 42 3.14 1.01 4.11
N LEU A 43 4.18 0.63 3.36
CA LEU A 43 5.56 1.07 3.58
C LEU A 43 5.72 2.59 3.45
N THR A 44 4.80 3.28 2.74
CA THR A 44 4.77 4.76 2.70
C THR A 44 4.55 5.43 4.05
N MET A 45 4.22 4.69 5.12
CA MET A 45 4.31 5.18 6.50
C MET A 45 5.73 5.68 6.84
N LEU A 46 6.76 5.24 6.12
CA LEU A 46 8.10 5.83 6.19
C LEU A 46 8.10 7.36 6.08
N ARG A 47 7.14 7.96 5.37
CA ARG A 47 6.97 9.43 5.27
C ARG A 47 6.79 10.16 6.60
N GLU A 48 6.40 9.45 7.66
CA GLU A 48 6.34 10.00 9.02
C GLU A 48 7.74 10.38 9.54
N MET A 49 8.80 9.80 8.97
CA MET A 49 10.17 10.22 9.18
C MET A 49 10.50 11.39 8.24
N LYS A 50 11.00 12.50 8.80
CA LYS A 50 11.30 13.74 8.04
C LYS A 50 12.17 13.49 6.80
N GLN A 51 13.14 12.59 6.92
CA GLN A 51 14.08 12.20 5.86
C GLN A 51 13.41 11.51 4.66
N PHE A 52 12.26 10.85 4.88
CA PHE A 52 11.50 10.16 3.84
C PHE A 52 10.21 10.87 3.45
N SER A 53 10.03 12.13 3.87
CA SER A 53 8.85 12.94 3.58
C SER A 53 8.62 13.19 2.08
N SER A 54 9.60 12.92 1.22
CA SER A 54 9.48 13.02 -0.24
C SER A 54 9.15 11.68 -0.93
N CYS A 55 9.10 10.56 -0.18
CA CYS A 55 9.03 9.20 -0.73
C CYS A 55 7.70 8.91 -1.46
N THR A 56 7.67 8.67 -2.76
CA THR A 56 6.40 8.34 -3.46
C THR A 56 6.21 6.84 -3.64
N CYS A 57 5.01 6.41 -4.03
CA CYS A 57 4.70 5.01 -4.28
C CYS A 57 3.89 4.82 -5.56
N VAL A 58 4.23 3.80 -6.35
CA VAL A 58 3.45 3.37 -7.51
C VAL A 58 3.17 1.88 -7.38
N THR A 59 1.90 1.48 -7.51
CA THR A 59 1.49 0.09 -7.34
C THR A 59 0.65 -0.40 -8.50
N PHE A 60 0.73 -1.69 -8.80
CA PHE A 60 -0.04 -2.34 -9.86
C PHE A 60 -0.93 -3.41 -9.26
N GLY A 61 -2.25 -3.25 -9.38
CA GLY A 61 -3.23 -4.13 -8.76
C GLY A 61 -2.99 -4.36 -7.26
N PRO A 62 -2.74 -3.33 -6.43
CA PRO A 62 -2.38 -3.55 -5.03
C PRO A 62 -3.49 -4.27 -4.26
N ALA A 63 -3.13 -5.23 -3.42
CA ALA A 63 -4.09 -5.85 -2.48
C ALA A 63 -4.67 -4.80 -1.52
N ALA A 64 -5.97 -4.93 -1.21
CA ALA A 64 -6.66 -4.06 -0.26
C ALA A 64 -5.93 -4.07 1.10
N CYS A 65 -5.41 -2.91 1.52
CA CYS A 65 -4.50 -2.84 2.66
C CYS A 65 -4.80 -1.69 3.64
N MET A 66 -5.74 -0.81 3.32
CA MET A 66 -6.09 0.34 4.16
C MET A 66 -7.55 0.74 3.98
N THR A 67 -8.07 1.53 4.92
CA THR A 67 -9.43 2.08 4.83
C THR A 67 -9.50 3.16 3.75
N LEU A 68 -10.72 3.53 3.37
CA LEU A 68 -10.95 4.58 2.38
C LEU A 68 -10.37 5.92 2.85
N GLU A 69 -10.55 6.27 4.12
CA GLU A 69 -10.04 7.51 4.70
C GLU A 69 -8.51 7.57 4.61
N LEU A 70 -7.84 6.45 4.91
CA LEU A 70 -6.38 6.38 4.79
C LEU A 70 -5.94 6.40 3.32
N ALA A 71 -6.71 5.78 2.40
CA ALA A 71 -6.42 5.83 0.97
C ALA A 71 -6.53 7.26 0.41
N GLU A 72 -7.60 7.98 0.77
CA GLU A 72 -7.82 9.38 0.41
C GLU A 72 -6.68 10.28 0.91
N PHE A 73 -6.28 10.12 2.17
CA PHE A 73 -5.16 10.86 2.75
C PHE A 73 -3.85 10.63 2.00
N ARG A 74 -3.67 9.44 1.42
CA ARG A 74 -2.43 9.04 0.72
C ARG A 74 -2.43 9.30 -0.79
N LYS A 75 -3.54 9.77 -1.38
CA LYS A 75 -3.64 10.08 -2.82
C LYS A 75 -2.52 10.95 -3.39
N PRO A 76 -2.01 12.00 -2.70
CA PRO A 76 -0.97 12.85 -3.27
C PRO A 76 0.38 12.15 -3.51
N PHE A 77 0.60 10.96 -2.93
CA PHE A 77 1.90 10.29 -2.97
C PHE A 77 1.85 8.79 -3.26
N ILE A 78 0.66 8.20 -3.39
CA ILE A 78 0.47 6.81 -3.85
C ILE A 78 -0.37 6.83 -5.13
N THR A 79 0.21 6.31 -6.21
CA THR A 79 -0.51 6.02 -7.45
C THR A 79 -0.76 4.53 -7.54
N SER A 80 -2.00 4.13 -7.77
CA SER A 80 -2.38 2.73 -7.96
C SER A 80 -2.94 2.53 -9.37
N THR A 81 -2.35 1.64 -10.13
CA THR A 81 -2.80 1.25 -11.48
C THR A 81 -3.58 -0.04 -11.40
N ILE A 82 -4.83 -0.02 -11.84
CA ILE A 82 -5.72 -1.19 -11.88
C ILE A 82 -5.99 -1.54 -13.35
N ASN A 83 -5.79 -2.81 -13.72
CA ASN A 83 -6.03 -3.26 -15.09
C ASN A 83 -7.44 -3.83 -15.24
N GLY A 84 -8.33 -3.10 -15.94
CA GLY A 84 -9.70 -3.57 -16.22
C GLY A 84 -10.45 -3.98 -14.95
N TYR A 85 -10.96 -5.20 -14.93
CA TYR A 85 -11.69 -5.80 -13.80
C TYR A 85 -10.79 -6.55 -12.82
N ASP A 86 -9.54 -6.12 -12.66
CA ASP A 86 -8.64 -6.70 -11.67
C ASP A 86 -9.30 -6.72 -10.28
N ILE A 87 -9.41 -7.94 -9.77
CA ILE A 87 -10.14 -8.28 -8.56
C ILE A 87 -9.26 -8.06 -7.33
N VAL A 88 -7.92 -8.04 -7.46
CA VAL A 88 -6.99 -7.97 -6.33
C VAL A 88 -7.22 -6.75 -5.42
N PRO A 89 -7.49 -5.53 -5.92
CA PRO A 89 -7.77 -4.37 -5.08
C PRO A 89 -9.10 -4.46 -4.32
N THR A 90 -10.03 -5.31 -4.76
CA THR A 90 -11.33 -5.49 -4.10
C THR A 90 -11.38 -6.70 -3.17
N LEU A 91 -10.38 -7.61 -3.26
CA LEU A 91 -10.25 -8.74 -2.35
C LEU A 91 -9.80 -8.32 -0.95
N SER A 92 -10.72 -8.40 -0.01
CA SER A 92 -10.46 -8.22 1.41
C SER A 92 -11.33 -9.16 2.24
N ALA A 93 -10.94 -9.41 3.49
CA ALA A 93 -11.76 -10.18 4.43
C ALA A 93 -13.17 -9.56 4.58
N SER A 94 -13.26 -8.22 4.62
CA SER A 94 -14.54 -7.49 4.67
C SER A 94 -15.36 -7.69 3.41
N SER A 95 -14.75 -7.67 2.22
CA SER A 95 -15.46 -7.90 0.95
C SER A 95 -16.04 -9.32 0.91
N VAL A 96 -15.26 -10.32 1.33
CA VAL A 96 -15.72 -11.72 1.39
C VAL A 96 -16.83 -11.88 2.42
N HIS A 97 -16.68 -11.29 3.62
CA HIS A 97 -17.71 -11.32 4.65
C HIS A 97 -19.02 -10.70 4.16
N ASN A 98 -18.95 -9.51 3.55
CA ASN A 98 -20.11 -8.82 2.99
C ASN A 98 -20.77 -9.62 1.86
N PHE A 99 -19.99 -10.30 1.03
CA PHE A 99 -20.50 -11.17 -0.02
C PHE A 99 -21.29 -12.34 0.57
N ILE A 100 -20.71 -13.06 1.54
CA ILE A 100 -21.36 -14.18 2.24
C ILE A 100 -22.65 -13.70 2.92
N TYR A 101 -22.59 -12.58 3.64
CA TYR A 101 -23.76 -12.00 4.30
C TYR A 101 -24.91 -11.72 3.32
N ARG A 102 -24.62 -11.09 2.18
CA ARG A 102 -25.62 -10.77 1.15
C ARG A 102 -26.23 -12.02 0.52
N VAL A 103 -25.44 -13.05 0.25
CA VAL A 103 -25.93 -14.32 -0.28
C VAL A 103 -26.86 -15.03 0.71
N HIS A 104 -26.55 -14.96 2.01
CA HIS A 104 -27.45 -15.50 3.04
C HIS A 104 -28.73 -14.69 3.22
N ALA A 105 -28.66 -13.35 3.17
CA ALA A 105 -29.83 -12.50 3.26
C ALA A 105 -30.83 -12.79 2.13
N GLN A 106 -30.35 -12.97 0.89
CA GLN A 106 -31.20 -13.29 -0.26
C GLN A 106 -31.83 -14.70 -0.23
N ARG A 107 -31.40 -15.59 0.68
CA ARG A 107 -32.04 -16.90 0.86
C ARG A 107 -33.17 -16.89 1.89
N SER A 108 -33.28 -15.81 2.66
CA SER A 108 -34.31 -15.66 3.69
C SER A 108 -35.54 -14.91 3.20
N ASP A 109 -35.48 -14.32 2.00
CA ASP A 109 -36.59 -13.69 1.29
C ASP A 109 -37.23 -14.69 0.31
#